data_AF-A0A9N9FW56-F1
#
_entry.id   AF-A0A9N9FW56-F1
#
_cell.length_a   1.000
_cell.length_b   1.000
_cell.length_c   1.000
_cell.angle_alpha   90.00
_cell.angle_beta   90.00
_cell.angle_gamma   90.00
#
_symmetry.space_group_name_H-M   'P 1'
#
loop_
_entity.id
_entity.type
_entity.pdbx_description
1 polymer ?
#
loop_
_entity_poly.entity_id
_entity_poly.type
_entity_poly.pdbx_seq_one_letter_code
_entity_poly.pdbx_strand_id
1 'polypeptide(L)'
;DAVQQKLHFLPCNINYDGKANIDKYFLVNKLKDESSTNEREEKELYETFFRGRRLIGKLHEINEEYEGYIFRESSSYVIKRGELPTSVEEMEEPTRNWNTIYKFNSFMVWEHDEIPDSSNNEIVKSLDWLNISKIREYLNIVLINSHNSKHITPPAGVPPGEPLKAQR
;
A
#
# COMPACT_ATOMS: atom_id res chain seq x y z
N ASP A 1 -11.95 13.09 -20.56
CA ASP A 1 -10.82 12.28 -20.08
C ASP A 1 -10.41 12.75 -18.70
N ALA A 2 -10.50 11.88 -17.69
CA ALA A 2 -10.05 12.22 -16.35
C ALA A 2 -8.51 12.28 -16.37
N VAL A 3 -7.94 13.44 -16.04
CA VAL A 3 -6.49 13.59 -15.92
C VAL A 3 -6.02 12.70 -14.77
N GLN A 4 -5.37 11.59 -15.09
CA GLN A 4 -4.77 10.69 -14.11
C GLN A 4 -3.65 11.45 -13.39
N GLN A 5 -3.82 11.72 -12.09
CA GLN A 5 -2.79 12.37 -11.30
C GLN A 5 -1.58 11.43 -11.20
N LYS A 6 -0.41 11.94 -11.61
CA LYS A 6 0.86 11.24 -11.53
C LYS A 6 1.49 11.51 -10.17
N LEU A 7 1.83 10.44 -9.45
CA LEU A 7 2.49 10.52 -8.15
C LEU A 7 3.98 10.32 -8.32
N HIS A 8 4.76 11.19 -7.69
CA HIS A 8 6.22 11.18 -7.73
C HIS A 8 6.75 11.22 -6.29
N PHE A 9 7.50 10.20 -5.90
CA PHE A 9 8.25 10.18 -4.66
C PHE A 9 9.69 10.62 -4.95
N LEU A 10 10.07 11.81 -4.47
CA LEU A 10 11.37 12.42 -4.74
C LEU A 10 12.37 12.10 -3.61
N PRO A 11 13.68 12.00 -3.90
CA PRO A 11 14.73 11.76 -2.90
C PRO A 11 15.11 13.06 -2.15
N CYS A 12 14.13 13.94 -1.93
CA CYS A 12 14.37 15.21 -1.24
C CYS A 12 13.09 15.73 -0.58
N ASN A 13 13.27 16.54 0.46
CA ASN A 13 12.17 17.24 1.11
C ASN A 13 11.98 18.63 0.49
N ILE A 14 10.72 18.98 0.20
CA ILE A 14 10.32 20.29 -0.28
C ILE A 14 9.56 20.98 0.86
N ASN A 15 10.15 22.02 1.44
CA ASN A 15 9.54 22.83 2.52
C ASN A 15 8.45 23.79 1.98
N TYR A 16 7.59 23.30 1.09
CA TYR A 16 6.45 24.01 0.55
C TYR A 16 5.35 22.99 0.29
N ASP A 17 4.19 23.19 0.93
CA ASP A 17 2.99 22.39 0.72
C ASP A 17 1.95 23.23 -0.03
N GLY A 18 1.63 22.83 -1.25
CA GLY A 18 0.74 23.60 -2.12
C GLY A 18 0.80 23.18 -3.58
N LYS A 19 0.18 24.01 -4.43
CA LYS A 19 0.14 23.75 -5.88
C LYS A 19 1.52 23.98 -6.49
N ALA A 20 1.94 23.05 -7.36
CA ALA A 20 3.15 23.17 -8.17
C ALA A 20 2.82 22.97 -9.65
N ASN A 21 3.54 23.65 -10.53
CA ASN A 21 3.37 23.50 -11.97
C ASN A 21 4.25 22.36 -12.50
N ILE A 22 3.87 21.13 -12.13
CA ILE A 22 4.64 19.90 -12.40
C ILE A 22 4.80 19.68 -13.89
N ASP A 23 3.72 19.76 -14.67
CA ASP A 23 3.76 19.49 -16.12
C ASP A 23 4.70 20.42 -16.89
N LYS A 24 4.92 21.64 -16.39
CA LYS A 24 5.82 22.62 -17.03
C LYS A 24 7.29 22.39 -16.69
N TYR A 25 7.62 21.96 -15.48
CA TYR A 25 9.00 21.98 -14.97
C TYR A 25 9.58 20.60 -14.67
N PHE A 26 8.75 19.59 -14.40
CA PHE A 26 9.17 18.23 -14.07
C PHE A 26 8.97 17.33 -15.29
N LEU A 27 9.84 17.52 -16.28
CA LEU A 27 9.77 16.83 -17.55
C LEU A 27 10.40 15.44 -17.42
N VAL A 28 9.57 14.41 -17.55
CA VAL A 28 9.97 13.00 -17.42
C VAL A 28 10.25 12.42 -18.81
N ASN A 29 11.45 11.87 -19.00
CA ASN A 29 11.87 11.22 -20.23
C ASN A 29 12.07 9.72 -19.99
N LYS A 30 11.71 8.86 -20.94
CA LYS A 30 12.02 7.42 -20.86
C LYS A 30 13.49 7.21 -21.21
N LEU A 31 14.22 6.52 -20.34
CA LEU A 31 15.61 6.14 -20.59
C LEU A 31 15.60 4.95 -21.55
N LYS A 32 16.30 5.06 -22.68
CA LYS A 32 16.49 3.93 -23.60
C LYS A 32 17.62 3.08 -23.06
N ASP A 33 17.35 1.79 -22.87
CA ASP A 33 18.39 0.84 -22.48
C ASP A 33 19.18 0.46 -23.73
N GLU A 34 20.35 1.09 -23.94
CA GLU A 34 21.21 0.77 -25.09
C GLU A 34 21.94 -0.60 -24.92
N SER A 35 21.73 -1.28 -23.79
CA SER A 35 22.52 -2.45 -23.37
C SER A 35 21.74 -3.77 -23.29
N SER A 36 20.42 -3.75 -23.47
CA SER A 36 19.58 -4.94 -23.27
C SER A 36 19.45 -5.79 -24.54
N THR A 37 20.48 -6.60 -24.82
CA THR A 37 20.41 -7.73 -25.78
C THR A 37 19.59 -8.92 -25.24
N ASN A 38 18.94 -8.78 -24.07
CA ASN A 38 18.16 -9.83 -23.43
C ASN A 38 16.71 -9.38 -23.21
N GLU A 39 15.81 -9.87 -24.04
CA GLU A 39 14.38 -9.52 -24.17
C GLU A 39 13.48 -9.92 -22.96
N ARG A 40 14.00 -10.08 -21.73
CA ARG A 40 13.21 -10.68 -20.64
C ARG A 40 12.74 -9.75 -19.53
N GLU A 41 13.39 -8.61 -19.29
CA GLU A 41 12.89 -7.61 -18.34
C GLU A 41 13.42 -6.22 -18.72
N GLU A 42 12.84 -5.59 -19.74
CA GLU A 42 13.08 -4.17 -20.01
C GLU A 42 12.43 -3.37 -18.87
N LYS A 43 13.16 -3.20 -17.76
CA LYS A 43 12.69 -2.38 -16.64
C LYS A 43 12.55 -0.95 -17.18
N GLU A 44 11.32 -0.47 -17.31
CA GLU A 44 11.08 0.88 -17.79
C GLU A 44 11.69 1.90 -16.82
N LEU A 45 12.85 2.41 -17.18
CA LEU A 45 13.55 3.47 -16.46
C LEU A 45 13.21 4.82 -17.06
N TYR A 46 13.19 5.81 -16.19
CA TYR A 46 12.86 7.19 -16.53
C TYR A 46 13.96 8.11 -16.00
N GLU A 47 14.20 9.22 -16.69
CA GLU A 47 15.06 10.28 -16.18
C GLU A 47 14.36 11.64 -16.15
N THR A 48 14.78 12.46 -15.21
CA THR A 48 14.37 13.86 -15.10
C THR A 48 15.43 14.65 -14.34
N PHE A 49 15.24 15.97 -14.23
CA PHE A 49 16.12 16.84 -13.48
C PHE A 49 15.31 17.67 -12.50
N PHE A 50 15.72 17.68 -11.24
CA PHE A 50 15.12 18.52 -10.22
C PHE A 50 16.19 19.39 -9.57
N ARG A 51 16.02 20.71 -9.68
CA ARG A 51 16.99 21.71 -9.17
C ARG A 51 18.43 21.47 -9.65
N GLY A 52 18.59 21.08 -10.92
CA GLY A 52 19.88 20.82 -11.54
C GLY A 52 20.53 19.48 -11.15
N ARG A 53 19.85 18.62 -10.39
CA ARG A 53 20.30 17.25 -10.09
C ARG A 53 19.55 16.26 -10.96
N ARG A 54 20.27 15.31 -11.53
CA ARG A 54 19.69 14.21 -12.29
C ARG A 54 18.99 13.26 -11.33
N LEU A 55 17.84 12.77 -11.77
CA LEU A 55 17.06 11.75 -11.09
C LEU A 55 16.80 10.61 -12.06
N ILE A 56 17.02 9.39 -11.59
CA ILE A 56 16.61 8.16 -12.28
C ILE A 56 15.41 7.60 -11.54
N GLY A 57 14.38 7.23 -12.28
CA GLY A 57 13.09 6.84 -11.76
C GLY A 57 12.62 5.51 -12.30
N LYS A 58 11.82 4.82 -11.49
CA LYS A 58 11.18 3.56 -11.85
C LYS A 58 9.73 3.58 -11.40
N LEU A 59 8.82 3.21 -12.32
CA LEU A 59 7.41 3.07 -12.02
C LEU A 59 7.22 1.86 -11.11
N HIS A 60 6.56 2.08 -9.97
CA HIS A 60 6.17 1.02 -9.05
C HIS A 60 4.66 0.86 -9.11
N GLU A 61 4.22 -0.32 -9.54
CA GLU A 61 2.83 -0.73 -9.53
C GLU A 61 2.48 -1.32 -8.17
N ILE A 62 1.32 -0.94 -7.66
CA ILE A 62 0.70 -1.56 -6.51
C ILE A 62 0.04 -2.83 -7.02
N ASN A 63 0.43 -3.98 -6.46
CA ASN A 63 -0.13 -5.29 -6.82
C ASN A 63 -1.68 -5.27 -6.80
N GLU A 64 -2.32 -6.13 -7.61
CA GLU A 64 -3.78 -6.16 -7.81
C GLU A 64 -4.63 -6.27 -6.53
N GLU A 65 -4.04 -6.79 -5.45
CA GLU A 65 -4.71 -6.98 -4.16
C GLU A 65 -4.73 -5.71 -3.28
N TYR A 66 -3.97 -4.68 -3.66
CA TYR A 66 -3.82 -3.46 -2.87
C TYR A 66 -4.20 -2.23 -3.68
N GLU A 67 -4.65 -1.19 -2.98
CA GLU A 67 -5.07 0.07 -3.60
C GLU A 67 -4.49 1.25 -2.82
N GLY A 68 -3.92 2.21 -3.54
CA GLY A 68 -3.41 3.44 -2.97
C GLY A 68 -4.52 4.48 -2.86
N TYR A 69 -4.60 5.16 -1.71
CA TYR A 69 -5.53 6.25 -1.47
C TYR A 69 -4.81 7.47 -0.91
N ILE A 70 -5.19 8.66 -1.38
CA ILE A 70 -4.76 9.94 -0.81
C ILE A 70 -5.94 10.53 -0.05
N PHE A 71 -5.71 10.87 1.21
CA PHE A 71 -6.70 11.49 2.08
C PHE A 71 -6.37 12.96 2.30
N ARG A 72 -7.42 13.77 2.42
CA ARG A 72 -7.32 15.15 2.87
C ARG A 72 -8.15 15.32 4.13
N GLU A 73 -7.52 15.88 5.14
CA GLU A 73 -8.20 16.25 6.37
C GLU A 73 -9.16 17.42 6.11
N SER A 74 -10.36 17.31 6.67
CA SER A 74 -11.38 18.36 6.72
C SER A 74 -11.90 18.46 8.14
N SER A 75 -11.97 19.66 8.69
CA SER A 75 -12.73 19.92 9.89
C SER A 75 -14.15 20.31 9.50
N SER A 76 -15.14 19.64 10.10
CA SER A 76 -16.53 20.06 10.03
C SER A 76 -17.09 20.15 11.44
N TYR A 77 -17.86 21.19 11.70
CA TYR A 77 -18.68 21.27 12.90
C TYR A 77 -19.92 20.43 12.68
N VAL A 78 -20.17 19.46 13.56
CA VAL A 78 -21.43 18.70 13.54
C VAL A 78 -22.50 19.59 14.15
N ILE A 79 -23.38 20.17 13.32
CA ILE A 79 -24.63 20.73 13.83
C ILE A 79 -25.56 19.54 14.09
N LYS A 80 -25.85 19.25 15.36
CA LYS A 80 -26.87 18.23 15.70
C LYS A 80 -28.18 18.61 15.00
N ARG A 81 -28.74 17.67 14.23
CA ARG A 81 -29.99 17.87 13.50
C ARG A 81 -31.12 18.25 14.47
N GLY A 82 -31.51 19.53 14.46
CA GLY A 82 -32.74 20.00 15.10
C GLY A 82 -32.65 21.32 15.85
N GLU A 83 -31.45 21.78 16.23
CA GLU A 83 -31.30 22.98 17.06
C GLU A 83 -30.36 23.98 16.36
N LEU A 84 -30.89 25.17 16.04
CA LEU A 84 -30.04 26.31 15.70
C LEU A 84 -29.24 26.67 16.96
N PRO A 85 -27.90 26.80 16.88
CA PRO A 85 -27.10 27.13 18.05
C PRO A 85 -27.53 28.50 18.56
N THR A 86 -28.15 28.53 19.73
CA THR A 86 -28.67 29.76 20.35
C THR A 86 -27.55 30.50 21.11
N SER A 87 -26.39 29.88 21.29
CA SER A 87 -25.22 30.46 21.93
C SER A 87 -23.91 29.83 21.41
N VAL A 88 -22.80 30.56 21.58
CA VAL A 88 -21.42 30.10 21.27
C VAL A 88 -20.92 28.97 22.18
N GLU A 89 -21.65 28.63 23.25
CA GLU A 89 -21.27 27.62 24.24
C GLU A 89 -21.73 26.19 23.86
N GLU A 90 -22.59 26.03 22.85
CA GLU A 90 -23.11 24.73 22.38
C GLU A 90 -22.35 24.15 21.15
N MET A 91 -21.28 24.80 20.69
CA MET A 91 -20.44 24.25 19.61
C MET A 91 -19.63 23.06 20.14
N GLU A 92 -20.01 21.84 19.76
CA GLU A 92 -19.19 20.65 19.98
C GLU A 92 -17.80 20.79 19.33
N GLU A 93 -16.82 20.11 19.94
CA GLU A 93 -15.44 20.07 19.44
C GLU A 93 -15.42 19.63 17.96
N PRO A 94 -14.56 20.25 17.12
CA PRO A 94 -14.49 19.92 15.71
C PRO A 94 -14.14 18.45 15.50
N THR A 95 -15.05 17.69 14.88
CA THR A 95 -14.77 16.30 14.50
C THR A 95 -13.78 16.28 13.35
N ARG A 96 -12.66 15.57 13.55
CA ARG A 96 -11.64 15.35 12.52
C ARG A 96 -12.14 14.36 11.48
N ASN A 97 -12.38 14.84 10.26
CA ASN A 97 -12.86 14.01 9.15
C ASN A 97 -11.79 13.88 8.06
N TRP A 98 -11.67 12.68 7.48
CA TRP A 98 -10.75 12.41 6.37
C TRP A 98 -11.56 12.08 5.13
N ASN A 99 -11.30 12.81 4.04
CA ASN A 99 -11.93 12.54 2.75
C ASN A 99 -10.91 11.98 1.78
N THR A 100 -11.27 10.92 1.07
CA THR A 100 -10.50 10.39 -0.05
C THR A 100 -10.54 11.39 -1.20
N ILE A 101 -9.38 11.90 -1.61
CA ILE A 101 -9.26 12.84 -2.73
C ILE A 101 -8.78 12.17 -4.01
N TYR A 102 -8.05 11.07 -3.90
CA TYR A 102 -7.52 10.36 -5.05
C TYR A 102 -7.26 8.89 -4.76
N LYS A 103 -7.43 8.05 -5.78
CA LYS A 103 -7.09 6.63 -5.77
C LYS A 103 -6.03 6.38 -6.84
N PHE A 104 -5.02 5.60 -6.52
CA PHE A 104 -3.92 5.26 -7.42
C PHE A 104 -3.53 3.79 -7.31
N ASN A 105 -3.01 3.25 -8.41
CA ASN A 105 -2.48 1.89 -8.51
C ASN A 105 -0.99 1.87 -8.86
N SER A 106 -0.38 3.03 -9.10
CA SER A 106 1.05 3.14 -9.38
C SER A 106 1.58 4.51 -8.99
N PHE A 107 2.88 4.57 -8.74
CA PHE A 107 3.58 5.81 -8.46
C PHE A 107 5.04 5.69 -8.92
N MET A 108 5.66 6.82 -9.25
CA MET A 108 7.05 6.88 -9.67
C MET A 108 7.94 7.10 -8.45
N VAL A 109 8.94 6.25 -8.26
CA VAL A 109 9.99 6.46 -7.28
C VAL A 109 11.22 7.00 -8.00
N TRP A 110 11.86 8.01 -7.45
CA TRP A 110 13.05 8.66 -8.00
C TRP A 110 14.22 8.55 -7.03
N GLU A 111 15.43 8.41 -7.57
CA GLU A 111 16.67 8.45 -6.80
C GLU A 111 17.76 9.24 -7.53
N HIS A 112 18.77 9.71 -6.81
CA HIS A 112 19.85 10.51 -7.37
C HIS A 112 20.85 9.65 -8.13
N ASP A 113 20.98 9.89 -9.45
CA ASP A 113 21.95 9.23 -10.35
C ASP A 113 21.95 7.69 -10.38
N GLU A 114 21.05 7.04 -9.63
CA GLU A 114 20.98 5.59 -9.43
C GLU A 114 19.56 5.06 -9.63
N ILE A 115 19.45 3.78 -10.01
CA ILE A 115 18.16 3.12 -10.15
C ILE A 115 17.57 2.89 -8.76
N PRO A 116 16.30 3.29 -8.49
CA PRO A 116 15.65 2.98 -7.22
C PRO A 116 15.40 1.49 -7.06
N ASP A 117 15.89 0.92 -5.96
CA ASP A 117 15.65 -0.46 -5.53
C ASP A 117 15.52 -0.58 -4.00
N SER A 118 15.27 -1.78 -3.49
CA SER A 118 15.08 -2.01 -2.05
C SER A 118 16.38 -1.90 -1.23
N SER A 119 17.54 -1.83 -1.87
CA SER A 119 18.84 -1.67 -1.22
C SER A 119 19.19 -0.19 -0.96
N ASN A 120 18.75 0.71 -1.84
CA ASN A 120 19.04 2.14 -1.76
C ASN A 120 17.82 3.03 -1.46
N ASN A 121 16.59 2.51 -1.55
CA ASN A 121 15.37 3.29 -1.32
C ASN A 121 14.44 2.67 -0.26
N GLU A 122 14.21 3.41 0.84
CA GLU A 122 13.42 2.95 1.98
C GLU A 122 11.94 2.71 1.64
N ILE A 123 11.36 3.49 0.73
CA ILE A 123 9.95 3.30 0.33
C ILE A 123 9.80 1.99 -0.43
N VAL A 124 10.69 1.71 -1.39
CA VAL A 124 10.68 0.46 -2.14
C VAL A 124 10.83 -0.72 -1.18
N LYS A 125 11.77 -0.63 -0.23
CA LYS A 125 11.94 -1.64 0.83
C LYS A 125 10.72 -1.79 1.73
N SER A 126 10.01 -0.70 2.03
CA SER A 126 8.80 -0.75 2.85
C SER A 126 7.64 -1.49 2.17
N LEU A 127 7.59 -1.49 0.84
CA LEU A 127 6.56 -2.23 0.11
C LEU A 127 6.70 -3.76 0.28
N ASP A 128 7.91 -4.26 0.51
CA ASP A 128 8.13 -5.69 0.80
C ASP A 128 7.38 -6.13 2.07
N TRP A 129 7.13 -5.20 3.00
CA TRP A 129 6.34 -5.48 4.19
C TRP A 129 4.91 -5.93 3.86
N LEU A 130 4.32 -5.45 2.77
CA LEU A 130 2.98 -5.86 2.34
C LEU A 130 2.91 -7.35 1.99
N ASN A 131 4.02 -7.94 1.54
CA ASN A 131 4.10 -9.37 1.27
C ASN A 131 4.32 -10.16 2.57
N ILE A 132 5.16 -9.63 3.47
CA ILE A 132 5.45 -10.25 4.77
C ILE A 132 4.20 -10.28 5.66
N SER A 133 3.41 -9.20 5.68
CA SER A 133 2.21 -9.10 6.52
C SER A 133 1.13 -10.12 6.14
N LYS A 134 0.99 -10.44 4.85
CA LYS A 134 0.05 -11.47 4.37
C LYS A 134 0.33 -12.83 5.00
N ILE A 135 1.61 -13.24 5.08
CA ILE A 135 2.00 -14.55 5.61
C ILE A 135 1.50 -14.74 7.05
N ARG A 136 1.53 -13.67 7.86
CA ARG A 136 1.04 -13.70 9.24
C ARG A 136 -0.48 -13.93 9.33
N GLU A 137 -1.24 -13.38 8.39
CA GLU A 137 -2.70 -13.57 8.33
C GLU A 137 -3.07 -15.01 7.97
N TYR A 138 -2.42 -15.60 6.96
CA TYR A 138 -2.64 -16.99 6.58
C TYR A 138 -2.27 -17.99 7.70
N LEU A 139 -1.19 -17.75 8.45
CA LEU A 139 -0.81 -18.61 9.58
C LEU A 139 -1.82 -18.54 10.73
N ASN A 140 -2.39 -17.35 11.02
CA ASN A 140 -3.44 -17.23 12.02
C ASN A 140 -4.72 -17.99 11.61
N ILE A 141 -5.11 -17.95 10.33
CA ILE A 141 -6.30 -18.67 9.84
C ILE A 141 -6.10 -20.19 9.89
N VAL A 142 -4.92 -20.70 9.48
CA VAL A 142 -4.62 -22.15 9.52
C VAL A 142 -4.59 -22.69 10.95
N LEU A 143 -4.02 -21.94 11.90
CA LEU A 143 -3.99 -22.33 13.31
C LEU A 143 -5.38 -22.36 13.95
N ILE A 144 -6.26 -21.41 13.62
CA ILE A 144 -7.66 -21.42 14.08
C ILE A 144 -8.43 -22.63 13.52
N ASN A 145 -8.24 -22.93 12.23
CA ASN A 145 -8.91 -24.08 11.60
C ASN A 145 -8.41 -25.43 12.13
N SER A 146 -7.11 -25.55 12.44
CA SER A 146 -6.55 -26.73 13.09
C SER A 146 -7.07 -26.93 14.52
N HIS A 147 -7.43 -25.85 15.23
CA HIS A 147 -7.99 -25.94 16.58
C HIS A 147 -9.46 -26.37 16.59
N ASN A 148 -10.23 -26.00 15.55
CA ASN A 148 -11.64 -26.34 15.42
C ASN A 148 -11.91 -27.77 14.88
N SER A 149 -10.90 -28.46 14.33
CA SER A 149 -11.07 -29.81 13.75
C SER A 149 -10.91 -30.98 14.75
N LYS A 150 -11.03 -30.75 16.07
CA LYS A 150 -10.83 -31.80 17.11
C LYS A 150 -12.11 -32.41 17.71
N HIS A 151 -13.30 -32.09 17.20
CA HIS A 151 -14.54 -32.75 17.64
C HIS A 151 -15.22 -33.50 16.48
N ILE A 152 -14.71 -34.69 16.17
CA ILE A 152 -15.49 -35.73 15.49
C ILE A 152 -15.48 -36.92 16.44
N THR A 153 -16.53 -37.06 17.25
CA THR A 153 -16.77 -38.28 18.03
C THR A 153 -17.16 -39.41 17.09
N PRO A 154 -16.61 -40.63 17.22
CA PRO A 154 -17.04 -41.75 16.41
C PRO A 154 -18.49 -42.15 16.76
N PRO A 155 -19.28 -42.62 15.78
CA PRO A 155 -20.66 -43.00 16.01
C PRO A 155 -20.78 -44.19 16.96
N ALA A 156 -21.69 -44.06 17.92
CA ALA A 156 -22.01 -45.09 18.89
C ALA A 156 -22.61 -46.33 18.21
N GLY A 157 -21.94 -47.48 18.36
CA GLY A 157 -22.51 -48.76 17.97
C GLY A 157 -21.52 -49.78 17.42
N VAL A 158 -20.53 -50.20 18.21
CA VAL A 158 -19.87 -51.50 18.01
C VAL A 158 -19.67 -52.15 19.39
N PRO A 159 -20.22 -53.36 19.65
CA PRO A 159 -20.11 -54.05 20.93
C PRO A 159 -18.67 -54.57 21.16
N PRO A 160 -18.28 -54.83 22.44
CA PRO A 160 -16.91 -55.15 22.79
C PRO A 160 -16.53 -56.57 22.32
N GLY A 161 -15.66 -56.64 21.32
CA GLY A 161 -14.95 -57.87 20.92
C GLY A 161 -13.69 -58.07 21.78
N GLU A 162 -13.46 -59.33 22.17
CA GLU A 162 -12.47 -59.81 23.12
C GLU A 162 -11.01 -59.40 22.86
N PRO A 163 -10.15 -59.33 23.91
CA PRO A 163 -8.73 -59.06 23.75
C PRO A 163 -7.99 -60.27 23.15
N LEU A 164 -7.43 -60.09 21.96
CA LEU A 164 -6.41 -60.99 21.39
C LEU A 164 -5.16 -60.94 22.28
N LYS A 165 -4.84 -62.08 22.91
CA LYS A 165 -3.61 -62.31 23.67
C LYS A 165 -2.39 -62.14 22.76
N ALA A 166 -1.42 -61.34 23.21
CA ALA A 166 -0.09 -61.29 22.64
C ALA A 166 0.57 -62.68 22.72
N GLN A 167 0.96 -63.24 21.58
CA GLN A 167 1.96 -64.31 21.54
C GLN A 167 3.35 -63.66 21.59
N ARG A 168 4.16 -64.18 22.52
CA ARG A 168 5.60 -63.92 22.68
C ARG A 168 6.40 -64.48 21.51
#